data_AF-A0A1H9P3T6-F1
#
_entry.id   AF-A0A1H9P3T6-F1
#
_cell.length_a   1.000
_cell.length_b   1.000
_cell.length_c   1.000
_cell.angle_alpha   90.00
_cell.angle_beta   90.00
_cell.angle_gamma   90.00
#
_symmetry.space_group_name_H-M   'P 1'
#
loop_
_entity.id
_entity.type
_entity.pdbx_description
1 polymer ?
#
loop_
_entity_poly.entity_id
_entity_poly.type
_entity_poly.pdbx_seq_one_letter_code
_entity_poly.pdbx_strand_id
1 'polypeptide(L)' 'MRYTTGCHTIFHHRYHIVWTPKYRYKVLRGKIRERIRTIVRQVCNEPGVKIVRGVLSTNHLHMFVEIPPHIDDLVK' A
#
# COMPACT_ATOMS: atom_id res chain seq x y z
N MET A 1 18.76 -1.77 -11.90
CA MET A 1 17.30 -1.68 -11.68
C MET A 1 16.76 -3.11 -11.65
N ARG A 2 16.05 -3.53 -10.59
CA ARG A 2 15.57 -4.93 -10.45
C ARG A 2 14.11 -5.00 -10.88
N TYR A 3 13.85 -5.78 -11.93
CA TYR A 3 12.51 -6.07 -12.44
C TYR A 3 11.94 -7.32 -11.78
N THR A 4 10.61 -7.40 -11.72
CA THR A 4 9.88 -8.57 -11.22
C THR A 4 9.36 -9.34 -12.42
N THR A 5 9.49 -10.67 -12.39
CA THR A 5 9.11 -11.58 -13.48
C THR A 5 7.92 -12.43 -13.06
N GLY A 6 6.88 -12.46 -13.88
CA GLY A 6 5.81 -13.47 -13.85
C GLY A 6 6.02 -14.54 -14.92
N CYS A 7 5.01 -15.38 -15.15
CA CYS A 7 5.10 -16.48 -16.13
C CYS A 7 5.31 -16.00 -17.57
N HIS A 8 4.70 -14.87 -17.95
CA HIS A 8 4.76 -14.31 -19.30
C HIS A 8 4.95 -12.79 -19.33
N THR A 9 5.34 -12.19 -18.21
CA THR A 9 5.44 -10.73 -18.06
C THR A 9 6.65 -10.34 -17.22
N ILE A 10 7.31 -9.26 -17.61
CA ILE A 10 8.36 -8.61 -16.83
C ILE A 10 7.89 -7.19 -16.54
N PHE A 11 7.86 -6.79 -15.28
CA PHE A 11 7.27 -5.51 -14.89
C PHE A 11 8.07 -4.79 -13.79
N HIS A 12 7.86 -3.48 -13.73
CA HIS A 12 8.37 -2.59 -12.68
C HIS A 12 7.32 -1.51 -12.40
N HIS A 13 6.17 -1.94 -11.89
CA HIS A 13 5.02 -1.08 -11.67
C HIS A 13 5.01 -0.62 -10.21
N ARG A 14 5.60 0.54 -9.94
CA ARG A 14 5.67 1.11 -8.60
C ARG A 14 4.85 2.37 -8.50
N TYR A 15 4.05 2.45 -7.44
CA TYR A 15 3.11 3.53 -7.22
C TYR A 15 3.34 4.16 -5.85
N HIS A 16 3.21 5.48 -5.78
CA HIS A 16 3.13 6.22 -4.53
C HIS A 16 1.65 6.51 -4.24
N ILE A 17 1.08 5.75 -3.31
CA ILE A 17 -0.31 5.86 -2.89
C ILE A 17 -0.36 6.66 -1.59
N VAL A 18 -1.22 7.68 -1.55
CA VAL A 18 -1.43 8.49 -0.36
C VAL A 18 -2.92 8.49 -0.02
N TRP A 19 -3.23 8.14 1.22
CA TRP A 19 -4.58 8.18 1.75
C TRP A 19 -4.67 9.10 2.96
N THR A 20 -5.78 9.81 3.08
CA THR A 20 -6.07 10.70 4.20
C THR A 20 -7.44 10.37 4.79
N PRO A 21 -7.61 10.41 6.13
CA PRO A 21 -8.91 10.29 6.75
C PRO A 21 -9.80 11.46 6.30
N LYS A 22 -11.12 11.25 6.32
CA LYS A 22 -12.10 12.28 5.98
C LYS A 22 -11.84 13.55 6.79
N TYR A 23 -11.83 14.70 6.12
CA TYR A 23 -11.50 16.02 6.70
C TYR A 23 -10.07 16.15 7.27
N ARG A 24 -9.17 15.19 6.99
CA ARG A 24 -7.76 15.21 7.41
C ARG A 24 -7.55 15.30 8.93
N TYR A 25 -8.51 14.78 9.69
CA TYR A 25 -8.40 14.71 11.15
C TYR A 25 -7.19 13.88 11.59
N LYS A 26 -6.57 14.25 12.72
CA LYS A 26 -5.37 13.59 13.25
C LYS A 26 -5.69 12.30 14.03
N VAL A 27 -6.54 11.44 13.47
CA VAL A 27 -7.10 10.24 14.11
C VAL A 27 -6.20 9.00 14.04
N LEU A 28 -5.17 9.00 13.19
CA LEU A 28 -4.28 7.85 12.97
C LEU A 28 -3.21 7.76 14.07
N ARG A 29 -3.63 7.52 15.31
CA ARG A 29 -2.77 7.50 16.51
C ARG A 29 -3.08 6.29 17.39
N GLY A 30 -2.15 5.95 18.29
CA GLY A 30 -2.32 4.88 19.27
C GLY A 30 -2.79 3.55 18.65
N LYS A 31 -3.82 2.94 19.25
CA LYS A 31 -4.39 1.65 18.81
C LYS A 31 -4.92 1.67 17.37
N ILE A 32 -5.44 2.81 16.90
CA ILE A 32 -5.96 2.95 15.52
C ILE A 32 -4.82 2.79 14.52
N ARG A 33 -3.67 3.43 14.79
CA ARG A 33 -2.49 3.34 13.93
C ARG A 33 -2.00 1.89 13.79
N GLU A 34 -1.91 1.17 14.91
CA GLU A 34 -1.47 -0.23 14.90
C GLU A 34 -2.44 -1.14 14.15
N ARG A 35 -3.75 -0.95 14.35
CA ARG A 35 -4.76 -1.73 13.63
C ARG A 35 -4.71 -1.49 12.12
N ILE A 36 -4.59 -0.23 11.69
CA ILE A 36 -4.48 0.12 10.27
C ILE A 36 -3.22 -0.49 9.67
N ARG A 37 -2.10 -0.47 10.39
CA ARG A 37 -0.85 -1.08 9.92
C ARG A 37 -1.00 -2.58 9.65
N THR A 38 -1.74 -3.29 10.50
CA THR A 38 -2.04 -4.71 10.30
C THR A 38 -2.95 -4.92 9.08
N ILE A 39 -4.04 -4.18 8.99
CA ILE A 39 -4.99 -4.29 7.88
C ILE A 39 -4.32 -4.01 6.53
N VAL A 40 -3.55 -2.91 6.43
CA VAL A 40 -2.83 -2.55 5.20
C VAL A 40 -1.89 -3.67 4.74
N ARG A 41 -1.18 -4.31 5.67
CA ARG A 41 -0.31 -5.43 5.32
C ARG A 41 -1.09 -6.64 4.84
N GLN A 42 -2.22 -6.96 5.46
CA GLN A 42 -3.08 -8.06 5.05
C GLN A 42 -3.61 -7.81 3.63
N VAL A 43 -4.17 -6.64 3.38
CA VAL A 43 -4.73 -6.23 2.08
C VAL A 43 -3.66 -6.23 0.99
N CYS A 44 -2.41 -5.84 1.28
CA CYS A 44 -1.35 -5.94 0.28
C CYS A 44 -0.86 -7.39 0.07
N ASN A 45 -0.84 -8.22 1.11
CA ASN A 45 -0.28 -9.57 1.03
C ASN A 45 -1.18 -10.54 0.25
N GLU A 46 -2.50 -10.44 0.41
CA GLU A 46 -3.48 -11.30 -0.28
C GLU A 46 -3.33 -11.29 -1.83
N PRO A 47 -3.30 -10.13 -2.51
CA PRO A 47 -3.08 -10.04 -3.96
C PRO A 47 -1.60 -10.12 -4.37
N GLY A 48 -0.67 -10.38 -3.45
CA GLY A 48 0.77 -10.40 -3.74
C GLY A 48 1.38 -9.02 -4.03
N VAL A 49 0.75 -7.94 -3.57
CA VAL A 49 1.27 -6.57 -3.70
C VAL A 49 2.41 -6.36 -2.71
N LYS A 50 3.55 -5.92 -3.23
CA LYS A 50 4.76 -5.75 -2.42
C LYS A 50 4.87 -4.32 -1.88
N ILE A 51 4.84 -4.17 -0.56
CA ILE A 51 5.13 -2.90 0.09
C ILE A 51 6.64 -2.67 0.08
N VAL A 52 7.10 -1.66 -0.67
CA VAL A 52 8.51 -1.28 -0.72
C VAL A 52 8.85 -0.36 0.46
N ARG A 53 8.02 0.64 0.72
CA ARG A 53 8.10 1.52 1.90
C ARG A 53 6.71 1.96 2.33
N GLY A 54 6.51 2.26 3.60
CA GLY A 54 5.25 2.78 4.11
C GLY A 54 5.43 3.61 5.38
N VAL A 55 4.73 4.74 5.46
CA VAL A 55 4.73 5.65 6.61
C VAL A 55 3.29 6.01 6.98
N LEU A 56 2.94 5.74 8.24
CA LEU A 56 1.70 6.21 8.85
C LEU A 56 2.00 7.47 9.67
N SER A 57 1.52 8.60 9.18
CA SER A 57 1.46 9.86 9.93
C SER A 57 0.12 9.96 10.67
N THR A 58 -0.03 10.98 11.50
CA THR A 58 -1.23 11.14 12.34
C THR A 58 -2.50 11.44 11.56
N ASN A 59 -2.40 11.93 10.32
CA ASN A 59 -3.52 12.32 9.48
C ASN A 59 -3.37 11.88 8.02
N HIS A 60 -2.41 11.02 7.69
CA HIS A 60 -2.29 10.45 6.35
C HIS A 60 -1.38 9.22 6.36
N LEU A 61 -1.57 8.36 5.36
CA LEU A 61 -0.79 7.17 5.08
C LEU A 61 -0.08 7.37 3.74
N HIS A 62 1.25 7.26 3.73
CA HIS A 62 2.06 7.19 2.51
C HIS A 62 2.50 5.74 2.28
N MET A 63 2.27 5.21 1.09
CA MET A 63 2.73 3.89 0.69
C MET A 63 3.45 3.96 -0.64
N PHE A 64 4.59 3.30 -0.72
CA PHE A 64 5.28 3.02 -1.96
C PHE A 64 5.21 1.51 -2.19
N VAL A 65 4.45 1.10 -3.19
CA VAL A 65 4.10 -0.30 -3.44
C VAL A 65 4.46 -0.70 -4.87
N GLU A 66 4.76 -1.98 -5.06
CA GLU A 66 4.90 -2.61 -6.36
C GLU A 66 3.70 -3.52 -6.60
N ILE A 67 2.92 -3.25 -7.64
CA ILE A 67 1.64 -3.91 -7.91
C ILE A 67 1.79 -4.78 -9.17
N PRO A 68 1.45 -6.08 -9.11
CA PRO A 68 1.43 -6.93 -10.29
C PRO A 68 0.43 -6.43 -11.36
N PRO A 69 0.71 -6.60 -12.65
CA PRO A 69 -0.11 -6.04 -13.74
C PRO A 69 -1.52 -6.65 -13.89
N HIS A 70 -1.83 -7.74 -13.19
CA HIS A 70 -3.15 -8.39 -13.22
C HIS A 70 -4.08 -7.90 -12.11
N ILE A 71 -3.61 -6.99 -11.24
CA ILE A 71 -4.37 -6.46 -10.11
C ILE A 71 -4.95 -5.10 -10.50
N ASP A 72 -6.29 -5.05 -10.66
CA ASP A 72 -6.99 -3.84 -11.13
C ASP A 72 -7.74 -3.08 -10.02
N ASP A 73 -7.92 -3.68 -8.84
CA ASP A 73 -8.90 -3.23 -7.84
C ASP A 73 -8.32 -2.84 -6.46
N LEU A 74 -6.99 -2.72 -6.31
CA LEU A 74 -6.36 -2.49 -4.99
C LEU A 74 -6.83 -1.21 -4.26
N VAL A 75 -7.33 -0.20 -4.99
CA VAL A 75 -7.69 1.12 -4.44
C VAL A 75 -9.16 1.47 -4.72
N LYS A 76 -9.96 0.56 -5.27
CA LYS A 76 -11.38 0.80 -5.53
C LYS A 76 -12.23 0.66 -4.27
#